data_AF-A0A6H1NK88-F1
#
_entry.id   AF-A0A6H1NK88-F1
#
_cell.length_a   1.000
_cell.length_b   1.000
_cell.length_c   1.000
_cell.angle_alpha   90.00
_cell.angle_beta   90.00
_cell.angle_gamma   90.00
#
_symmetry.space_group_name_H-M   'P 1'
#
loop_
_entity.id
_entity.type
_entity.pdbx_description
1 polymer ?
#
loop_
_entity_poly.entity_id
_entity_poly.type
_entity_poly.pdbx_seq_one_letter_code
_entity_poly.pdbx_strand_id
1 'polypeptide(L)'
;MLRLQGEMIRGGTSKCWIFDHQAVAATGVDVDALLLAAFNAADPRQIDGVGGASSTTSKAAIVQASAEPGVDIEYAFAQVGIGDERVEWASNCGNCATAVALYSVHHGLVPIASDTTTVRMVNVNTGARLTGTIPTPGGTAPDEGLAVVPGTSALGVPVLLGFQDPAGSTTGQTLPTGHAVDTLTGPDGPVEASLVDAGAPAALFEAKAFGLDGTESLAEFAAAVPALTVLRRRAALAMGLAHEGDPVSHAVPKVGIVARPAPYRTTHGTLIAQDEYDLAVRMVSMHAPHPAIGLTSAVALATAVTISGTLAQRDARQTADGTLRLGTPAGVITAQAVPAPDGASPTVLLHRAARRIARAELLVPVLEGRPA
;
A
#
# COMPACT_ATOMS: atom_id res chain seq x y z
N MET A 1 10.94 -31.16 1.51
CA MET A 1 10.36 -30.05 2.31
C MET A 1 11.47 -29.08 2.61
N LEU A 2 11.37 -27.87 2.07
CA LEU A 2 12.35 -26.82 2.25
C LEU A 2 12.09 -26.07 3.57
N ARG A 3 13.14 -25.57 4.23
CA ARG A 3 13.04 -24.75 5.45
C ARG A 3 13.36 -23.29 5.12
N LEU A 4 12.42 -22.39 5.38
CA LEU A 4 12.57 -20.96 5.11
C LEU A 4 12.29 -20.16 6.39
N GLN A 5 13.27 -19.37 6.85
CA GLN A 5 13.06 -18.49 8.01
C GLN A 5 12.29 -17.24 7.58
N GLY A 6 11.25 -16.88 8.33
CA GLY A 6 10.46 -15.67 8.07
C GLY A 6 9.84 -15.08 9.33
N GLU A 7 9.51 -13.79 9.27
CA GLU A 7 8.80 -13.09 10.33
C GLU A 7 7.48 -12.53 9.83
N MET A 8 6.40 -12.81 10.56
CA MET A 8 5.11 -12.17 10.29
C MET A 8 5.02 -10.89 11.12
N ILE A 9 5.01 -9.75 10.44
CA ILE A 9 4.90 -8.43 11.06
C ILE A 9 3.63 -7.76 10.53
N ARG A 10 2.79 -7.28 11.46
CA ARG A 10 1.69 -6.39 11.11
C ARG A 10 2.26 -5.01 10.84
N GLY A 11 2.01 -4.44 9.67
CA GLY A 11 2.30 -3.06 9.35
C GLY A 11 1.00 -2.34 8.99
N GLY A 12 0.57 -1.39 9.82
CA GLY A 12 -0.74 -0.77 9.70
C GLY A 12 -1.85 -1.82 9.68
N THR A 13 -2.69 -1.80 8.64
CA THR A 13 -3.83 -2.70 8.45
C THR A 13 -3.51 -3.93 7.59
N SER A 14 -2.24 -4.34 7.49
CA SER A 14 -1.85 -5.57 6.76
C SER A 14 -0.90 -6.44 7.60
N LYS A 15 -0.92 -7.75 7.33
CA LYS A 15 0.12 -8.68 7.80
C LYS A 15 1.05 -8.99 6.64
N CYS A 16 2.35 -8.85 6.85
CA CYS A 16 3.37 -9.10 5.85
C CYS A 16 4.36 -10.13 6.40
N TRP A 17 4.65 -11.16 5.61
CA TRP A 17 5.79 -12.03 5.88
C TRP A 17 7.04 -11.36 5.35
N ILE A 18 8.05 -11.23 6.20
CA ILE A 18 9.33 -10.61 5.87
C ILE A 18 10.40 -11.69 5.89
N PHE A 19 11.16 -11.75 4.82
CA PHE A 19 12.23 -12.71 4.60
C PHE A 19 13.54 -11.98 4.37
N ASP A 20 14.63 -12.52 4.91
CA ASP A 20 15.97 -12.08 4.58
C ASP A 20 16.34 -12.57 3.16
N HIS A 21 16.93 -11.69 2.35
CA HIS A 21 17.32 -12.03 0.98
C HIS A 21 18.31 -13.19 0.91
N GLN A 22 19.30 -13.25 1.80
CA GLN A 22 20.28 -14.34 1.79
C GLN A 22 19.63 -15.66 2.17
N ALA A 23 18.69 -15.65 3.11
CA ALA A 23 17.90 -16.83 3.46
C ALA A 23 17.05 -17.33 2.29
N VAL A 24 16.45 -16.43 1.50
CA VAL A 24 15.72 -16.77 0.27
C VAL A 24 16.68 -17.31 -0.79
N ALA A 25 17.79 -16.62 -1.06
CA ALA A 25 18.76 -17.01 -2.08
C ALA A 25 19.40 -18.39 -1.78
N ALA A 26 19.68 -18.68 -0.50
CA ALA A 26 20.25 -19.95 -0.06
C ALA A 26 19.34 -21.16 -0.31
N THR A 27 18.04 -20.94 -0.58
CA THR A 27 17.12 -22.02 -0.96
C THR A 27 17.44 -22.61 -2.34
N GLY A 28 18.04 -21.82 -3.24
CA GLY A 28 18.24 -22.17 -4.65
C GLY A 28 16.94 -22.33 -5.45
N VAL A 29 15.79 -22.03 -4.86
CA VAL A 29 14.48 -22.09 -5.50
C VAL A 29 14.16 -20.72 -6.10
N ASP A 30 13.54 -20.73 -7.29
CA ASP A 30 12.96 -19.53 -7.86
C ASP A 30 12.02 -18.83 -6.86
N VAL A 31 12.13 -17.52 -6.73
CA VAL A 31 11.43 -16.76 -5.69
C VAL A 31 9.91 -16.83 -5.84
N ASP A 32 9.40 -16.85 -7.08
CA ASP A 32 7.96 -16.97 -7.32
C ASP A 32 7.49 -18.36 -6.90
N ALA A 33 8.16 -19.41 -7.35
CA ALA A 33 7.84 -20.78 -6.95
C ALA A 33 7.87 -20.97 -5.42
N LEU A 34 8.86 -20.37 -4.75
CA LEU A 34 9.00 -20.41 -3.30
C LEU A 34 7.82 -19.71 -2.61
N LEU A 35 7.47 -18.49 -3.03
CA LEU A 35 6.39 -17.71 -2.42
C LEU A 35 5.01 -18.32 -2.72
N LEU A 36 4.75 -18.80 -3.94
CA LEU A 36 3.50 -19.48 -4.30
C LEU A 36 3.27 -20.72 -3.43
N ALA A 37 4.32 -21.53 -3.23
CA ALA A 37 4.25 -22.70 -2.36
C ALA A 37 4.10 -22.31 -0.89
N ALA A 38 4.88 -21.34 -0.38
CA ALA A 38 4.82 -20.93 1.02
C ALA A 38 3.45 -20.36 1.41
N PHE A 39 2.79 -19.64 0.50
CA PHE A 39 1.48 -19.03 0.74
C PHE A 39 0.30 -19.93 0.34
N ASN A 40 0.56 -21.07 -0.31
CA ASN A 40 -0.47 -21.91 -0.93
C ASN A 40 -1.40 -21.09 -1.84
N ALA A 41 -0.80 -20.38 -2.80
CA ALA A 41 -1.47 -19.39 -3.63
C ALA A 41 -2.60 -19.97 -4.50
N ALA A 42 -2.47 -21.23 -4.93
CA ALA A 42 -3.47 -21.92 -5.76
C ALA A 42 -4.81 -22.19 -5.02
N ASP A 43 -4.80 -22.34 -3.69
CA ASP A 43 -6.03 -22.53 -2.91
C ASP A 43 -6.60 -21.15 -2.52
N PRO A 44 -7.84 -20.80 -2.92
CA PRO A 44 -8.50 -19.57 -2.47
C PRO A 44 -8.59 -19.42 -0.95
N ARG A 45 -8.48 -20.51 -0.18
CA ARG A 45 -8.47 -20.53 1.28
C ARG A 45 -7.07 -20.45 1.88
N GLN A 46 -6.02 -20.67 1.07
CA GLN A 46 -4.62 -20.73 1.49
C GLN A 46 -4.37 -21.66 2.70
N ILE A 47 -5.14 -22.75 2.80
CA ILE A 47 -5.24 -23.56 4.04
C ILE A 47 -3.94 -24.29 4.41
N ASP A 48 -3.15 -24.69 3.40
CA ASP A 48 -1.85 -25.36 3.52
C ASP A 48 -0.66 -24.40 3.35
N GLY A 49 -0.83 -23.12 3.69
CA GLY A 49 0.22 -22.10 3.55
C GLY A 49 0.10 -21.00 4.60
N VAL A 50 1.02 -20.04 4.54
CA VAL A 50 1.06 -18.92 5.48
C VAL A 50 0.17 -17.73 5.09
N GLY A 51 -0.47 -17.82 3.93
CA GLY A 51 -1.41 -16.82 3.43
C GLY A 51 -2.70 -16.79 4.26
N GLY A 52 -3.28 -15.60 4.40
CA GLY A 52 -4.52 -15.42 5.19
C GLY A 52 -5.81 -15.32 4.38
N ALA A 53 -5.82 -15.77 3.13
CA ALA A 53 -6.97 -15.72 2.21
C ALA A 53 -7.59 -14.32 2.01
N SER A 54 -6.77 -13.26 2.12
CA SER A 54 -7.19 -11.89 1.82
C SER A 54 -6.03 -11.10 1.24
N SER A 55 -6.31 -10.09 0.40
CA SER A 55 -5.26 -9.26 -0.19
C SER A 55 -4.39 -8.60 0.87
N THR A 56 -4.91 -8.30 2.07
CA THR A 56 -4.19 -7.68 3.19
C THR A 56 -3.34 -8.65 4.02
N THR A 57 -3.42 -9.96 3.75
CA THR A 57 -2.75 -11.02 4.51
C THR A 57 -2.05 -12.06 3.63
N SER A 58 -1.98 -11.82 2.31
CA SER A 58 -1.21 -12.62 1.34
C SER A 58 -0.10 -11.76 0.74
N LYS A 59 0.84 -11.35 1.60
CA LYS A 59 1.87 -10.35 1.30
C LYS A 59 3.23 -10.80 1.81
N ALA A 60 4.25 -10.65 0.97
CA ALA A 60 5.64 -10.90 1.34
C ALA A 60 6.52 -9.66 1.09
N ALA A 61 7.59 -9.54 1.85
CA ALA A 61 8.69 -8.63 1.56
C ALA A 61 10.02 -9.37 1.73
N ILE A 62 10.96 -9.12 0.82
CA ILE A 62 12.32 -9.67 0.86
C ILE A 62 13.26 -8.50 1.08
N VAL A 63 14.06 -8.56 2.14
CA VAL A 63 14.84 -7.43 2.66
C VAL A 63 16.32 -7.77 2.67
N GLN A 64 17.16 -6.79 2.33
CA GLN A 64 18.61 -6.86 2.50
C GLN A 64 19.18 -5.49 2.88
N ALA A 65 20.39 -5.48 3.46
CA ALA A 65 21.17 -4.26 3.57
C ALA A 65 21.53 -3.74 2.17
N SER A 66 21.48 -2.42 1.98
CA SER A 66 21.87 -1.81 0.71
C SER A 66 23.38 -1.50 0.68
N ALA A 67 23.97 -1.57 -0.51
CA ALA A 67 25.31 -1.05 -0.77
C ALA A 67 25.28 0.41 -1.29
N GLU A 68 24.10 0.96 -1.58
CA GLU A 68 23.94 2.31 -2.12
C GLU A 68 24.19 3.37 -1.02
N PRO A 69 25.09 4.34 -1.23
CA PRO A 69 25.30 5.42 -0.28
C PRO A 69 24.01 6.19 0.03
N GLY A 70 23.68 6.33 1.31
CA GLY A 70 22.48 7.02 1.75
C GLY A 70 21.21 6.15 1.78
N VAL A 71 21.29 4.88 1.41
CA VAL A 71 20.22 3.90 1.59
C VAL A 71 20.70 2.85 2.60
N ASP A 72 19.87 2.53 3.58
CA ASP A 72 20.24 1.55 4.59
C ASP A 72 19.84 0.14 4.15
N ILE A 73 18.63 0.01 3.57
CA ILE A 73 18.09 -1.28 3.12
C ILE A 73 17.41 -1.18 1.76
N GLU A 74 17.44 -2.29 1.05
CA GLU A 74 16.64 -2.56 -0.14
C GLU A 74 15.57 -3.58 0.20
N TYR A 75 14.38 -3.42 -0.36
CA TYR A 75 13.35 -4.44 -0.24
C TYR A 75 12.51 -4.62 -1.50
N ALA A 76 12.18 -5.86 -1.80
CA ALA A 76 11.16 -6.22 -2.77
C ALA A 76 9.85 -6.53 -2.04
N PHE A 77 8.72 -6.05 -2.55
CA PHE A 77 7.37 -6.38 -2.11
C PHE A 77 6.71 -7.29 -3.12
N ALA A 78 6.14 -8.39 -2.63
CA ALA A 78 5.35 -9.34 -3.40
C ALA A 78 3.90 -9.36 -2.89
N GLN A 79 2.96 -9.11 -3.79
CA GLN A 79 1.56 -9.45 -3.58
C GLN A 79 1.34 -10.87 -4.10
N VAL A 80 1.11 -11.84 -3.21
CA VAL A 80 0.93 -13.24 -3.60
C VAL A 80 -0.55 -13.50 -3.87
N GLY A 81 -0.84 -14.14 -5.01
CA GLY A 81 -2.19 -14.49 -5.46
C GLY A 81 -2.97 -15.36 -4.46
N ILE A 82 -4.30 -15.36 -4.61
CA ILE A 82 -5.25 -16.11 -3.77
C ILE A 82 -6.22 -16.81 -4.71
N GLY A 83 -6.11 -18.12 -4.84
CA GLY A 83 -6.75 -18.86 -5.93
C GLY A 83 -6.13 -18.57 -7.31
N ASP A 84 -4.94 -17.98 -7.34
CA ASP A 84 -4.20 -17.60 -8.56
C ASP A 84 -2.70 -17.83 -8.32
N GLU A 85 -2.06 -18.59 -9.21
CA GLU A 85 -0.65 -18.98 -9.09
C GLU A 85 0.28 -17.91 -9.68
N ARG A 86 0.12 -16.69 -9.19
CA ARG A 86 0.92 -15.54 -9.63
C ARG A 86 1.44 -14.74 -8.45
N VAL A 87 2.67 -14.28 -8.57
CA VAL A 87 3.26 -13.28 -7.68
C VAL A 87 3.35 -11.97 -8.44
N GLU A 88 2.78 -10.92 -7.87
CA GLU A 88 2.74 -9.60 -8.48
C GLU A 88 3.80 -8.71 -7.83
N TRP A 89 4.71 -8.21 -8.67
CA TRP A 89 5.89 -7.44 -8.28
C TRP A 89 5.84 -5.99 -8.78
N ALA A 90 4.83 -5.57 -9.55
CA ALA A 90 4.82 -4.25 -10.21
C ALA A 90 4.47 -3.06 -9.28
N SER A 91 4.42 -3.26 -7.96
CA SER A 91 3.94 -2.23 -7.03
C SER A 91 4.69 -2.26 -5.71
N ASN A 92 4.52 -1.19 -4.93
CA ASN A 92 4.95 -1.13 -3.54
C ASN A 92 3.73 -1.25 -2.60
N CYS A 93 3.96 -1.64 -1.34
CA CYS A 93 2.97 -1.62 -0.29
C CYS A 93 3.49 -0.86 0.94
N GLY A 94 3.02 0.38 1.15
CA GLY A 94 3.46 1.16 2.32
C GLY A 94 3.10 0.51 3.68
N ASN A 95 2.04 -0.29 3.76
CA ASN A 95 1.76 -1.08 4.96
C ASN A 95 2.89 -2.10 5.24
N CYS A 96 3.37 -2.80 4.21
CA CYS A 96 4.54 -3.68 4.38
C CYS A 96 5.84 -2.90 4.57
N ALA A 97 6.02 -1.74 3.93
CA ALA A 97 7.16 -0.87 4.18
C ALA A 97 7.24 -0.44 5.66
N THR A 98 6.10 -0.20 6.31
CA THR A 98 6.02 0.05 7.75
C THR A 98 6.56 -1.14 8.57
N ALA A 99 6.20 -2.36 8.16
CA ALA A 99 6.68 -3.59 8.78
C ALA A 99 8.18 -3.83 8.52
N VAL A 100 8.65 -3.53 7.30
CA VAL A 100 10.06 -3.61 6.89
C VAL A 100 10.92 -2.67 7.74
N ALA A 101 10.49 -1.43 7.96
CA ALA A 101 11.21 -0.50 8.83
C ALA A 101 11.43 -1.09 10.24
N LEU A 102 10.40 -1.69 10.83
CA LEU A 102 10.51 -2.32 12.15
C LEU A 102 11.44 -3.55 12.12
N TYR A 103 11.31 -4.39 11.09
CA TYR A 103 12.20 -5.52 10.86
C TYR A 103 13.67 -5.09 10.78
N SER A 104 13.97 -4.03 10.01
CA SER A 104 15.34 -3.53 9.85
C SER A 104 15.97 -3.08 11.16
N VAL A 105 15.18 -2.46 12.05
CA VAL A 105 15.66 -2.08 13.40
C VAL A 105 15.85 -3.31 14.29
N HIS A 106 14.93 -4.29 14.26
CA HIS A 106 15.05 -5.54 15.02
C HIS A 106 16.25 -6.40 14.63
N HIS A 107 16.63 -6.38 13.36
CA HIS A 107 17.73 -7.17 12.81
C HIS A 107 19.07 -6.41 12.74
N GLY A 108 19.13 -5.18 13.26
CA GLY A 108 20.36 -4.40 13.29
C GLY A 108 20.87 -4.02 11.89
N LEU A 109 19.97 -3.93 10.90
CA LEU A 109 20.31 -3.47 9.55
C LEU A 109 20.62 -1.96 9.51
N VAL A 110 20.24 -1.23 10.57
CA VAL A 110 20.54 0.18 10.79
C VAL A 110 21.05 0.36 12.22
N PRO A 111 22.10 1.15 12.45
CA PRO A 111 22.55 1.46 13.80
C PRO A 111 21.49 2.27 14.58
N ILE A 112 21.23 1.87 15.82
CA ILE A 112 20.40 2.64 16.76
C ILE A 112 21.32 3.62 17.50
N ALA A 113 21.32 4.88 17.06
CA ALA A 113 22.24 5.90 17.54
C ALA A 113 21.60 6.98 18.45
N SER A 114 20.27 7.00 18.57
CA SER A 114 19.55 7.98 19.39
C SER A 114 18.20 7.41 19.85
N ASP A 115 17.40 8.21 20.55
CA ASP A 115 16.03 7.84 20.99
C ASP A 115 15.04 7.67 19.82
N THR A 116 15.48 7.93 18.59
CA THR A 116 14.76 7.63 17.36
C THR A 116 15.71 7.07 16.32
N THR A 117 15.27 6.05 15.58
CA THR A 117 16.01 5.45 14.46
C THR A 117 15.22 5.65 13.19
N THR A 118 15.85 6.28 12.19
CA THR A 118 15.30 6.40 10.83
C THR A 118 15.98 5.39 9.91
N VAL A 119 15.18 4.50 9.33
CA VAL A 119 15.60 3.56 8.29
C VAL A 119 15.32 4.20 6.92
N ARG A 120 16.35 4.37 6.09
CA ARG A 120 16.24 4.81 4.69
C ARG A 120 16.14 3.57 3.80
N MET A 121 15.07 3.48 3.03
CA MET A 121 14.68 2.27 2.32
C MET A 121 14.48 2.58 0.84
N VAL A 122 14.93 1.68 -0.03
CA VAL A 122 14.53 1.66 -1.44
C VAL A 122 13.66 0.43 -1.69
N ASN A 123 12.49 0.64 -2.29
CA ASN A 123 11.72 -0.45 -2.85
C ASN A 123 12.25 -0.77 -4.25
N VAL A 124 12.89 -1.93 -4.42
CA VAL A 124 13.54 -2.29 -5.69
C VAL A 124 12.55 -2.58 -6.83
N ASN A 125 11.27 -2.82 -6.51
CA ASN A 125 10.24 -3.03 -7.53
C ASN A 125 9.92 -1.75 -8.30
N THR A 126 9.90 -0.63 -7.60
CA THR A 126 9.36 0.65 -8.11
C THR A 126 10.38 1.77 -8.12
N GLY A 127 11.55 1.57 -7.49
CA GLY A 127 12.52 2.64 -7.23
C GLY A 127 12.08 3.62 -6.15
N ALA A 128 10.90 3.44 -5.53
CA ALA A 128 10.40 4.35 -4.52
C ALA A 128 11.35 4.43 -3.32
N ARG A 129 11.65 5.66 -2.90
CA ARG A 129 12.47 5.96 -1.72
C ARG A 129 11.59 6.27 -0.53
N LEU A 130 11.84 5.59 0.58
CA LEU A 130 11.03 5.71 1.79
C LEU A 130 11.92 5.88 3.02
N THR A 131 11.36 6.51 4.04
CA THR A 131 11.92 6.53 5.39
C THR A 131 10.95 5.90 6.37
N GLY A 132 11.46 5.15 7.34
CA GLY A 132 10.69 4.63 8.47
C GLY A 132 11.35 5.09 9.76
N THR A 133 10.74 6.05 10.45
CA THR A 133 11.26 6.56 11.72
C THR A 133 10.54 5.92 12.88
N ILE A 134 11.30 5.27 13.76
CA ILE A 134 10.83 4.47 14.89
C ILE A 134 11.44 5.03 16.18
N PRO A 135 10.64 5.29 17.22
CA PRO A 135 11.17 5.60 18.54
C PRO A 135 11.95 4.41 19.11
N THR A 136 13.18 4.65 19.53
CA THR A 136 14.13 3.68 20.06
C THR A 136 14.75 4.19 21.37
N PRO A 137 13.93 4.64 22.35
CA PRO A 137 14.43 5.23 23.57
C PRO A 137 15.40 4.29 24.30
N GLY A 138 16.51 4.83 24.79
CA GLY A 138 17.54 4.03 25.45
C GLY A 138 18.35 3.13 24.50
N GLY A 139 18.29 3.38 23.19
CA GLY A 139 19.12 2.69 22.21
C GLY A 139 18.66 1.25 21.90
N THR A 140 17.40 0.93 22.17
CA THR A 140 16.85 -0.43 21.97
C THR A 140 15.73 -0.44 20.94
N ALA A 141 15.64 -1.54 20.19
CA ALA A 141 14.55 -1.78 19.26
C ALA A 141 13.27 -2.15 20.04
N PRO A 142 12.15 -1.42 19.89
CA PRO A 142 10.94 -1.70 20.64
C PRO A 142 10.21 -2.95 20.12
N ASP A 143 9.73 -3.80 21.02
CA ASP A 143 8.85 -4.93 20.67
C ASP A 143 7.36 -4.55 20.67
N GLU A 144 6.98 -3.61 21.53
CA GLU A 144 5.61 -3.17 21.76
C GLU A 144 5.47 -1.65 21.67
N GLY A 145 4.25 -1.17 21.47
CA GLY A 145 3.93 0.24 21.48
C GLY A 145 2.42 0.48 21.56
N LEU A 146 2.06 1.74 21.83
CA LEU A 146 0.67 2.16 22.07
C LEU A 146 0.05 2.91 20.88
N ALA A 147 0.71 2.92 19.72
CA ALA A 147 0.16 3.57 18.54
C ALA A 147 -1.04 2.79 18.02
N VAL A 148 -2.16 3.49 17.85
CA VAL A 148 -3.44 2.91 17.41
C VAL A 148 -3.42 2.66 15.91
N VAL A 149 -4.08 1.59 15.48
CA VAL A 149 -4.32 1.29 14.08
C VAL A 149 -5.79 1.58 13.76
N PRO A 150 -6.10 2.40 12.75
CA PRO A 150 -7.48 2.64 12.35
C PRO A 150 -8.24 1.34 12.08
N GLY A 151 -9.43 1.21 12.68
CA GLY A 151 -10.36 0.12 12.44
C GLY A 151 -10.08 -1.14 13.24
N THR A 152 -9.30 -1.07 14.31
CA THR A 152 -9.07 -2.21 15.20
C THR A 152 -8.69 -1.73 16.60
N SER A 153 -8.83 -2.59 17.61
CA SER A 153 -8.28 -2.38 18.95
C SER A 153 -6.77 -2.69 19.03
N ALA A 154 -6.15 -3.11 17.92
CA ALA A 154 -4.74 -3.46 17.90
C ALA A 154 -3.85 -2.23 18.09
N LEU A 155 -2.83 -2.39 18.95
CA LEU A 155 -1.76 -1.43 19.15
C LEU A 155 -0.47 -1.90 18.48
N GLY A 156 0.52 -1.01 18.38
CA GLY A 156 1.86 -1.34 17.90
C GLY A 156 2.87 -0.24 18.13
N VAL A 157 4.11 -0.54 17.77
CA VAL A 157 5.22 0.40 17.72
C VAL A 157 4.88 1.51 16.71
N PRO A 158 4.95 2.80 17.11
CA PRO A 158 4.77 3.90 16.19
C PRO A 158 5.86 3.91 15.11
N VAL A 159 5.45 4.10 13.87
CA VAL A 159 6.33 4.25 12.71
C VAL A 159 5.85 5.48 11.93
N LEU A 160 6.70 6.49 11.81
CA LEU A 160 6.48 7.59 10.88
C LEU A 160 7.07 7.18 9.52
N LEU A 161 6.18 6.82 8.60
CA LEU A 161 6.57 6.41 7.25
C LEU A 161 6.57 7.64 6.34
N GLY A 162 7.69 7.95 5.70
CA GLY A 162 7.81 9.03 4.73
C GLY A 162 8.06 8.49 3.33
N PHE A 163 7.24 8.89 2.36
CA PHE A 163 7.52 8.68 0.93
C PHE A 163 8.25 9.91 0.39
N GLN A 164 9.49 9.71 -0.04
CA GLN A 164 10.35 10.78 -0.56
C GLN A 164 10.11 10.95 -2.05
N ASP A 165 9.89 12.18 -2.49
CA ASP A 165 9.61 12.52 -3.90
C ASP A 165 8.68 11.50 -4.57
N PRO A 166 7.44 11.34 -4.07
CA PRO A 166 6.59 10.27 -4.54
C PRO A 166 6.08 10.49 -5.96
N ALA A 167 6.19 11.71 -6.51
CA ALA A 167 5.45 12.15 -7.68
C ALA A 167 6.11 11.68 -8.99
N GLY A 168 5.33 11.06 -9.88
CA GLY A 168 5.79 10.61 -11.20
C GLY A 168 6.81 9.46 -11.18
N SER A 169 6.94 8.73 -10.07
CA SER A 169 7.97 7.69 -9.92
C SER A 169 7.85 6.53 -10.92
N THR A 170 6.66 6.28 -11.47
CA THR A 170 6.38 5.16 -12.37
C THR A 170 6.21 5.61 -13.82
N THR A 171 5.55 6.73 -14.06
CA THR A 171 5.23 7.24 -15.41
C THR A 171 6.12 8.41 -15.84
N GLY A 172 6.96 8.93 -14.94
CA GLY A 172 7.77 10.13 -15.15
C GLY A 172 7.02 11.45 -14.96
N GLN A 173 5.70 11.43 -14.72
CA GLN A 173 4.89 12.63 -14.52
C GLN A 173 3.81 12.42 -13.46
N THR A 174 3.59 13.41 -12.59
CA THR A 174 2.55 13.35 -11.56
C THR A 174 1.14 13.18 -12.14
N LEU A 175 0.87 13.80 -13.30
CA LEU A 175 -0.34 13.62 -14.10
C LEU A 175 0.09 13.01 -15.43
N PRO A 176 0.03 11.67 -15.60
CA PRO A 176 0.61 11.00 -16.78
C PRO A 176 0.00 11.44 -18.12
N THR A 177 -1.24 11.93 -18.11
CA THR A 177 -1.95 12.47 -19.28
C THR A 177 -1.75 13.98 -19.47
N GLY A 178 -1.12 14.66 -18.51
CA GLY A 178 -1.01 16.11 -18.45
C GLY A 178 -2.29 16.83 -17.99
N HIS A 179 -3.38 16.13 -17.73
CA HIS A 179 -4.66 16.73 -17.31
C HIS A 179 -4.97 16.43 -15.84
N ALA A 180 -5.58 17.41 -15.15
CA ALA A 180 -6.08 17.19 -13.79
C ALA A 180 -7.29 16.23 -13.75
N VAL A 181 -8.07 16.23 -14.83
CA VAL A 181 -9.22 15.33 -15.06
C VAL A 181 -9.22 14.91 -16.52
N ASP A 182 -9.34 13.60 -16.75
CA ASP A 182 -9.59 12.96 -18.03
C ASP A 182 -11.00 12.38 -18.07
N THR A 183 -11.48 12.02 -19.26
CA THR A 183 -12.74 11.28 -19.44
C THR A 183 -12.43 9.88 -19.95
N LEU A 184 -12.82 8.85 -19.18
CA LEU A 184 -12.66 7.45 -19.56
C LEU A 184 -14.01 6.84 -19.93
N THR A 185 -14.02 5.96 -20.94
CA THR A 185 -15.23 5.21 -21.31
C THR A 185 -15.43 4.03 -20.34
N GLY A 186 -16.39 4.17 -19.43
CA GLY A 186 -16.86 3.12 -18.53
C GLY A 186 -17.99 2.27 -19.14
N PRO A 187 -18.50 1.26 -18.41
CA PRO A 187 -19.58 0.40 -18.87
C PRO A 187 -20.89 1.15 -19.18
N ASP A 188 -21.23 2.15 -18.37
CA ASP A 188 -22.48 2.91 -18.46
C ASP A 188 -22.31 4.26 -19.18
N GLY A 189 -21.15 4.51 -19.78
CA GLY A 189 -20.83 5.75 -20.48
C GLY A 189 -19.54 6.42 -20.02
N PRO A 190 -19.31 7.68 -20.42
CA PRO A 190 -18.12 8.43 -20.04
C PRO A 190 -18.11 8.77 -18.54
N VAL A 191 -16.95 8.61 -17.91
CA VAL A 191 -16.73 8.90 -16.48
C VAL A 191 -15.47 9.76 -16.33
N GLU A 192 -15.57 10.86 -15.57
CA GLU A 192 -14.41 11.69 -15.22
C GLU A 192 -13.46 10.95 -14.27
N ALA A 193 -12.16 11.09 -14.49
CA ALA A 193 -11.12 10.47 -13.68
C ALA A 193 -9.95 11.42 -13.47
N SER A 194 -9.40 11.46 -12.25
CA SER A 194 -8.06 12.00 -12.02
C SER A 194 -7.05 10.86 -12.06
N LEU A 195 -6.12 10.93 -13.02
CA LEU A 195 -5.05 9.96 -13.19
C LEU A 195 -3.77 10.54 -12.60
N VAL A 196 -3.35 10.00 -11.46
CA VAL A 196 -2.24 10.54 -10.66
C VAL A 196 -1.21 9.47 -10.45
N ASP A 197 0.06 9.78 -10.72
CA ASP A 197 1.17 8.94 -10.31
C ASP A 197 1.89 9.58 -9.13
N ALA A 198 1.60 9.08 -7.92
CA ALA A 198 2.39 9.41 -6.75
C ALA A 198 2.38 8.26 -5.72
N GLY A 199 3.56 7.71 -5.42
CA GLY A 199 3.75 6.53 -4.58
C GLY A 199 3.31 5.21 -5.24
N ALA A 200 2.13 5.20 -5.87
CA ALA A 200 1.78 4.27 -6.95
C ALA A 200 0.80 4.98 -7.89
N PRO A 201 0.76 4.61 -9.18
CA PRO A 201 -0.25 5.09 -10.11
C PRO A 201 -1.67 4.81 -9.60
N ALA A 202 -2.54 5.80 -9.67
CA ALA A 202 -3.92 5.75 -9.21
C ALA A 202 -4.88 6.41 -10.20
N ALA A 203 -6.05 5.80 -10.38
CA ALA A 203 -7.19 6.39 -11.07
C ALA A 203 -8.33 6.60 -10.06
N LEU A 204 -8.67 7.86 -9.85
CA LEU A 204 -9.65 8.30 -8.86
C LEU A 204 -10.88 8.81 -9.59
N PHE A 205 -12.07 8.43 -9.12
CA PHE A 205 -13.34 8.80 -9.72
C PHE A 205 -14.25 9.45 -8.66
N GLU A 206 -15.21 10.28 -9.05
CA GLU A 206 -16.20 10.79 -8.09
C GLU A 206 -17.22 9.70 -7.73
N ALA A 207 -17.56 9.56 -6.45
CA ALA A 207 -18.52 8.57 -5.98
C ALA A 207 -19.88 8.69 -6.69
N LYS A 208 -20.34 9.92 -6.93
CA LYS A 208 -21.64 10.18 -7.57
C LYS A 208 -21.77 9.59 -8.98
N ALA A 209 -20.65 9.37 -9.68
CA ALA A 209 -20.65 8.72 -10.99
C ALA A 209 -21.09 7.24 -10.93
N PHE A 210 -21.07 6.64 -9.74
CA PHE A 210 -21.51 5.27 -9.48
C PHE A 210 -22.80 5.22 -8.63
N GLY A 211 -23.48 6.36 -8.45
CA GLY A 211 -24.64 6.47 -7.56
C GLY A 211 -24.29 6.34 -6.06
N LEU A 212 -23.04 6.64 -5.71
CA LEU A 212 -22.46 6.51 -4.38
C LEU A 212 -22.16 7.91 -3.77
N ASP A 213 -21.99 7.98 -2.46
CA ASP A 213 -21.64 9.19 -1.71
C ASP A 213 -20.30 9.11 -0.96
N GLY A 214 -19.61 7.96 -1.02
CA GLY A 214 -18.31 7.74 -0.40
C GLY A 214 -18.38 7.26 1.05
N THR A 215 -19.58 7.06 1.60
CA THR A 215 -19.81 6.57 2.96
C THR A 215 -20.14 5.08 3.04
N GLU A 216 -20.18 4.40 1.89
CA GLU A 216 -20.63 3.01 1.75
C GLU A 216 -19.89 2.06 2.70
N SER A 217 -20.62 1.04 3.18
CA SER A 217 -20.01 -0.18 3.72
C SER A 217 -19.24 -0.94 2.64
N LEU A 218 -18.40 -1.89 3.06
CA LEU A 218 -17.69 -2.76 2.10
C LEU A 218 -18.66 -3.54 1.20
N ALA A 219 -19.80 -3.95 1.74
CA ALA A 219 -20.81 -4.70 0.98
C ALA A 219 -21.48 -3.84 -0.10
N GLU A 220 -21.81 -2.59 0.22
CA GLU A 220 -22.39 -1.64 -0.74
C GLU A 220 -21.37 -1.24 -1.81
N PHE A 221 -20.14 -0.91 -1.42
CA PHE A 221 -19.08 -0.53 -2.36
C PHE A 221 -18.68 -1.68 -3.30
N ALA A 222 -18.87 -2.94 -2.89
CA ALA A 222 -18.60 -4.10 -3.75
C ALA A 222 -19.37 -4.05 -5.08
N ALA A 223 -20.54 -3.41 -5.13
CA ALA A 223 -21.33 -3.27 -6.35
C ALA A 223 -20.63 -2.41 -7.44
N ALA A 224 -19.74 -1.48 -7.06
CA ALA A 224 -19.00 -0.65 -7.99
C ALA A 224 -17.73 -1.31 -8.55
N VAL A 225 -17.24 -2.40 -7.93
CA VAL A 225 -15.97 -3.04 -8.27
C VAL A 225 -15.90 -3.54 -9.72
N PRO A 226 -16.95 -4.15 -10.30
CA PRO A 226 -16.92 -4.57 -11.71
C PRO A 226 -16.69 -3.39 -12.67
N ALA A 227 -17.40 -2.27 -12.48
CA ALA A 227 -17.23 -1.08 -13.31
C ALA A 227 -15.84 -0.44 -13.13
N LEU A 228 -15.37 -0.34 -11.88
CA LEU A 228 -14.03 0.14 -11.56
C LEU A 228 -12.93 -0.75 -12.14
N THR A 229 -13.18 -2.05 -12.31
CA THR A 229 -12.22 -2.98 -12.95
C THR A 229 -12.07 -2.68 -14.44
N VAL A 230 -13.17 -2.39 -15.14
CA VAL A 230 -13.13 -1.95 -16.55
C VAL A 230 -12.39 -0.62 -16.67
N LEU A 231 -12.73 0.35 -15.81
CA LEU A 231 -12.11 1.66 -15.80
C LEU A 231 -10.61 1.60 -15.43
N ARG A 232 -10.19 0.68 -14.55
CA ARG A 232 -8.78 0.43 -14.23
C ARG A 232 -7.98 0.12 -15.49
N ARG A 233 -8.47 -0.76 -16.36
CA ARG A 233 -7.79 -1.09 -17.60
C ARG A 233 -7.70 0.12 -18.53
N ARG A 234 -8.77 0.91 -18.64
CA ARG A 234 -8.76 2.15 -19.44
C ARG A 234 -7.76 3.17 -18.91
N ALA A 235 -7.70 3.34 -17.59
CA ALA A 235 -6.72 4.19 -16.94
C ALA A 235 -5.28 3.68 -17.16
N ALA A 236 -5.03 2.37 -17.04
CA ALA A 236 -3.71 1.80 -17.29
C ALA A 236 -3.19 2.12 -18.70
N LEU A 237 -4.05 1.98 -19.72
CA LEU A 237 -3.72 2.33 -21.10
C LEU A 237 -3.47 3.83 -21.25
N ALA A 238 -4.33 4.68 -20.67
CA ALA A 238 -4.19 6.14 -20.75
C ALA A 238 -2.92 6.65 -20.04
N MET A 239 -2.50 5.99 -18.96
CA MET A 239 -1.29 6.33 -18.19
C MET A 239 -0.01 5.74 -18.79
N GLY A 240 -0.10 4.95 -19.88
CA GLY A 240 1.05 4.27 -20.47
C GLY A 240 1.62 3.12 -19.63
N LEU A 241 0.84 2.60 -18.66
CA LEU A 241 1.24 1.50 -17.78
C LEU A 241 1.06 0.12 -18.41
N ALA A 242 0.29 0.05 -19.49
CA ALA A 242 0.04 -1.16 -20.25
C ALA A 242 -0.23 -0.83 -21.72
N HIS A 243 -0.05 -1.82 -22.59
CA HIS A 243 -0.43 -1.79 -23.99
C HIS A 243 -1.70 -2.63 -24.21
N GLU A 244 -2.41 -2.42 -25.33
CA GLU A 244 -3.70 -3.08 -25.59
C GLU A 244 -3.62 -4.61 -25.55
N GLY A 245 -2.51 -5.20 -26.00
CA GLY A 245 -2.28 -6.64 -26.01
C GLY A 245 -1.79 -7.23 -24.68
N ASP A 246 -1.41 -6.40 -23.71
CA ASP A 246 -0.88 -6.88 -22.44
C ASP A 246 -1.99 -7.54 -21.59
N PRO A 247 -1.67 -8.58 -20.79
CA PRO A 247 -2.59 -9.10 -19.79
C PRO A 247 -3.13 -8.01 -18.87
N VAL A 248 -4.37 -8.15 -18.41
CA VAL A 248 -4.95 -7.22 -17.44
C VAL A 248 -4.27 -7.44 -16.09
N SER A 249 -3.49 -6.46 -15.63
CA SER A 249 -3.00 -6.41 -14.25
C SER A 249 -4.06 -5.75 -13.34
N HIS A 250 -4.14 -6.26 -12.11
CA HIS A 250 -4.98 -5.70 -11.05
C HIS A 250 -4.16 -4.93 -10.01
N ALA A 251 -2.85 -4.76 -10.25
CA ALA A 251 -1.92 -4.13 -9.33
C ALA A 251 -1.89 -2.61 -9.48
N VAL A 252 -1.70 -2.11 -10.70
CA VAL A 252 -1.63 -0.69 -11.02
C VAL A 252 -2.40 -0.39 -12.31
N PRO A 253 -3.07 0.78 -12.41
CA PRO A 253 -3.23 1.76 -11.35
C PRO A 253 -4.17 1.26 -10.23
N LYS A 254 -3.96 1.76 -9.01
CA LYS A 254 -4.93 1.61 -7.93
C LYS A 254 -6.20 2.36 -8.34
N VAL A 255 -7.38 1.84 -8.01
CA VAL A 255 -8.64 2.49 -8.40
C VAL A 255 -9.60 2.61 -7.23
N GLY A 256 -10.37 3.67 -7.23
CA GLY A 256 -11.38 3.90 -6.21
C GLY A 256 -12.12 5.20 -6.43
N ILE A 257 -13.06 5.45 -5.54
CA ILE A 257 -13.89 6.64 -5.55
C ILE A 257 -13.49 7.61 -4.44
N VAL A 258 -13.71 8.89 -4.70
CA VAL A 258 -13.59 9.98 -3.74
C VAL A 258 -14.91 10.74 -3.65
N ALA A 259 -15.16 11.34 -2.49
CA ALA A 259 -16.30 12.22 -2.27
C ALA A 259 -16.03 13.20 -1.13
N ARG A 260 -16.93 14.19 -1.00
CA ARG A 260 -16.92 15.13 0.12
C ARG A 260 -17.17 14.43 1.46
N PRO A 261 -16.67 14.98 2.58
CA PRO A 261 -16.97 14.43 3.89
C PRO A 261 -18.47 14.42 4.23
N ALA A 262 -18.93 13.28 4.72
CA ALA A 262 -20.26 13.03 5.26
C ALA A 262 -20.16 12.08 6.48
N PRO A 263 -21.11 12.12 7.44
CA PRO A 263 -21.07 11.21 8.58
C PRO A 263 -21.26 9.76 8.11
N TYR A 264 -20.47 8.82 8.66
CA TYR A 264 -20.57 7.41 8.31
C TYR A 264 -20.21 6.50 9.48
N ARG A 265 -20.52 5.21 9.37
CA ARG A 265 -20.06 4.19 10.33
C ARG A 265 -18.96 3.35 9.72
N THR A 266 -17.88 3.17 10.48
CA THR A 266 -16.81 2.23 10.12
C THR A 266 -17.32 0.79 10.12
N THR A 267 -16.53 -0.14 9.59
CA THR A 267 -16.81 -1.59 9.61
C THR A 267 -17.05 -2.13 11.03
N HIS A 268 -16.50 -1.48 12.07
CA HIS A 268 -16.71 -1.86 13.47
C HIS A 268 -17.80 -1.04 14.18
N GLY A 269 -18.61 -0.28 13.43
CA GLY A 269 -19.75 0.47 13.96
C GLY A 269 -19.41 1.82 14.60
N THR A 270 -18.13 2.19 14.69
CA THR A 270 -17.71 3.51 15.18
C THR A 270 -18.25 4.58 14.22
N LEU A 271 -18.98 5.55 14.76
CA LEU A 271 -19.45 6.71 14.02
C LEU A 271 -18.27 7.67 13.80
N ILE A 272 -18.09 8.10 12.56
CA ILE A 272 -17.15 9.16 12.18
C ILE A 272 -17.99 10.33 11.68
N ALA A 273 -17.86 11.48 12.34
CA ALA A 273 -18.51 12.71 11.93
C ALA A 273 -17.81 13.33 10.72
N GLN A 274 -18.57 14.12 9.94
CA GLN A 274 -18.07 14.75 8.72
C GLN A 274 -16.87 15.69 8.96
N ASP A 275 -16.74 16.24 10.16
CA ASP A 275 -15.69 17.19 10.50
C ASP A 275 -14.40 16.53 10.98
N GLU A 276 -14.41 15.23 11.25
CA GLU A 276 -13.24 14.45 11.66
C GLU A 276 -12.28 14.15 10.50
N TYR A 277 -12.71 14.33 9.25
CA TYR A 277 -11.90 14.03 8.07
C TYR A 277 -12.18 14.97 6.89
N ASP A 278 -11.31 14.94 5.89
CA ASP A 278 -11.24 15.94 4.84
C ASP A 278 -11.68 15.41 3.47
N LEU A 279 -11.52 14.11 3.21
CA LEU A 279 -11.95 13.48 1.96
C LEU A 279 -12.45 12.05 2.23
N ALA A 280 -13.64 11.71 1.74
CA ALA A 280 -14.16 10.35 1.80
C ALA A 280 -13.52 9.52 0.69
N VAL A 281 -13.10 8.29 1.00
CA VAL A 281 -12.45 7.42 0.02
C VAL A 281 -12.87 5.97 0.18
N ARG A 282 -13.11 5.31 -0.95
CA ARG A 282 -13.26 3.84 -1.06
C ARG A 282 -12.38 3.33 -2.19
N MET A 283 -11.42 2.48 -1.85
CA MET A 283 -10.47 1.91 -2.82
C MET A 283 -10.73 0.44 -3.07
N VAL A 284 -10.38 -0.02 -4.27
CA VAL A 284 -10.36 -1.43 -4.63
C VAL A 284 -8.94 -1.98 -4.43
N SER A 285 -8.84 -3.17 -3.85
CA SER A 285 -7.62 -3.96 -3.74
C SER A 285 -7.83 -5.29 -4.44
N MET A 286 -7.04 -5.55 -5.49
CA MET A 286 -7.26 -6.69 -6.38
C MET A 286 -8.67 -6.63 -6.99
N HIS A 287 -9.55 -7.54 -6.55
CA HIS A 287 -10.93 -7.71 -7.03
C HIS A 287 -11.99 -7.42 -5.95
N ALA A 288 -11.61 -6.78 -4.85
CA ALA A 288 -12.51 -6.55 -3.73
C ALA A 288 -12.33 -5.13 -3.13
N PRO A 289 -13.33 -4.62 -2.40
CA PRO A 289 -13.16 -3.45 -1.53
C PRO A 289 -11.95 -3.59 -0.62
N HIS A 290 -11.09 -2.58 -0.58
CA HIS A 290 -10.02 -2.51 0.41
C HIS A 290 -10.65 -2.18 1.78
N PRO A 291 -10.33 -2.90 2.86
CA PRO A 291 -10.98 -2.73 4.18
C PRO A 291 -10.66 -1.40 4.87
N ALA A 292 -9.65 -0.69 4.37
CA ALA A 292 -9.23 0.65 4.80
C ALA A 292 -8.80 1.45 3.55
N ILE A 293 -7.50 1.74 3.42
CA ILE A 293 -6.86 2.21 2.18
C ILE A 293 -5.43 1.64 2.05
N GLY A 294 -4.96 1.43 0.82
CA GLY A 294 -3.54 1.17 0.57
C GLY A 294 -2.73 2.45 0.74
N LEU A 295 -1.58 2.41 1.43
CA LEU A 295 -0.84 3.65 1.73
C LEU A 295 -0.31 4.37 0.50
N THR A 296 0.03 3.64 -0.56
CA THR A 296 0.40 4.25 -1.84
C THR A 296 -0.76 5.02 -2.47
N SER A 297 -2.01 4.56 -2.31
CA SER A 297 -3.19 5.34 -2.68
C SER A 297 -3.41 6.56 -1.78
N ALA A 298 -3.10 6.45 -0.49
CA ALA A 298 -3.15 7.60 0.41
C ALA A 298 -2.12 8.68 0.03
N VAL A 299 -0.93 8.27 -0.43
CA VAL A 299 0.09 9.17 -1.00
C VAL A 299 -0.43 9.80 -2.29
N ALA A 300 -1.00 9.01 -3.21
CA ALA A 300 -1.58 9.53 -4.44
C ALA A 300 -2.67 10.58 -4.17
N LEU A 301 -3.52 10.36 -3.18
CA LEU A 301 -4.55 11.33 -2.75
C LEU A 301 -3.93 12.57 -2.11
N ALA A 302 -2.93 12.41 -1.23
CA ALA A 302 -2.22 13.53 -0.61
C ALA A 302 -1.53 14.42 -1.65
N THR A 303 -1.02 13.85 -2.74
CA THR A 303 -0.49 14.62 -3.88
C THR A 303 -1.62 15.21 -4.73
N ALA A 304 -2.68 14.45 -5.00
CA ALA A 304 -3.78 14.91 -5.84
C ALA A 304 -4.48 16.16 -5.27
N VAL A 305 -4.67 16.23 -3.94
CA VAL A 305 -5.33 17.38 -3.31
C VAL A 305 -4.54 18.69 -3.42
N THR A 306 -3.23 18.64 -3.68
CA THR A 306 -2.40 19.84 -3.89
C THR A 306 -2.43 20.33 -5.33
N ILE A 307 -3.06 19.58 -6.24
CA ILE A 307 -3.12 19.90 -7.68
C ILE A 307 -4.50 20.47 -8.00
N SER A 308 -4.54 21.73 -8.42
CA SER A 308 -5.76 22.44 -8.78
C SER A 308 -6.58 21.68 -9.83
N GLY A 309 -7.86 21.46 -9.53
CA GLY A 309 -8.82 20.91 -10.47
C GLY A 309 -8.91 19.39 -10.49
N THR A 310 -8.07 18.64 -9.78
CA THR A 310 -8.26 17.19 -9.60
C THR A 310 -9.54 16.89 -8.82
N LEU A 311 -10.12 15.72 -9.00
CA LEU A 311 -11.33 15.31 -8.29
C LEU A 311 -11.12 15.30 -6.77
N ALA A 312 -9.95 14.82 -6.31
CA ALA A 312 -9.59 14.85 -4.90
C ALA A 312 -9.52 16.30 -4.36
N GLN A 313 -8.94 17.24 -5.11
CA GLN A 313 -8.86 18.64 -4.70
C GLN A 313 -10.25 19.32 -4.65
N ARG A 314 -11.15 18.98 -5.58
CA ARG A 314 -12.53 19.51 -5.63
C ARG A 314 -13.39 19.08 -4.45
N ASP A 315 -13.21 17.84 -3.99
CA ASP A 315 -14.02 17.25 -2.94
C ASP A 315 -13.41 17.33 -1.54
N ALA A 316 -12.08 17.49 -1.45
CA ALA A 316 -11.40 17.59 -0.16
C ALA A 316 -11.66 18.93 0.53
N ARG A 317 -11.89 18.88 1.84
CA ARG A 317 -11.76 20.05 2.71
C ARG A 317 -10.28 20.43 2.83
N GLN A 318 -9.96 21.64 2.43
CA GLN A 318 -8.58 22.15 2.45
C GLN A 318 -8.15 22.47 3.89
N THR A 319 -6.90 22.13 4.22
CA THR A 319 -6.24 22.43 5.50
C THR A 319 -5.03 23.33 5.24
N ALA A 320 -4.69 24.19 6.21
CA ALA A 320 -3.61 25.16 6.03
C ALA A 320 -2.20 24.55 6.17
N ASP A 321 -2.08 23.41 6.85
CA ASP A 321 -0.83 22.75 7.23
C ASP A 321 -0.44 21.57 6.30
N GLY A 322 -1.17 21.37 5.21
CA GLY A 322 -0.95 20.27 4.27
C GLY A 322 -1.38 18.89 4.78
N THR A 323 -2.13 18.85 5.89
CA THR A 323 -2.67 17.61 6.46
C THR A 323 -3.94 17.17 5.72
N LEU A 324 -3.96 15.93 5.22
CA LEU A 324 -5.14 15.32 4.62
C LEU A 324 -5.61 14.15 5.47
N ARG A 325 -6.82 14.27 6.04
CA ARG A 325 -7.50 13.18 6.75
C ARG A 325 -8.45 12.45 5.80
N LEU A 326 -8.16 11.19 5.55
CA LEU A 326 -8.90 10.32 4.66
C LEU A 326 -9.92 9.48 5.45
N GLY A 327 -11.21 9.64 5.16
CA GLY A 327 -12.29 8.84 5.71
C GLY A 327 -12.40 7.49 4.97
N THR A 328 -11.99 6.41 5.63
CA THR A 328 -11.97 5.05 5.06
C THR A 328 -12.96 4.13 5.78
N PRO A 329 -13.27 2.92 5.26
CA PRO A 329 -14.13 1.97 5.98
C PRO A 329 -13.61 1.60 7.39
N ALA A 330 -12.30 1.69 7.61
CA ALA A 330 -11.65 1.45 8.89
C ALA A 330 -11.57 2.70 9.80
N GLY A 331 -12.09 3.84 9.37
CA GLY A 331 -11.96 5.11 10.08
C GLY A 331 -10.98 6.06 9.40
N VAL A 332 -10.40 6.98 10.15
CA VAL A 332 -9.62 8.10 9.60
C VAL A 332 -8.15 7.76 9.51
N ILE A 333 -7.57 7.99 8.33
CA ILE A 333 -6.13 7.88 8.08
C ILE A 333 -5.59 9.27 7.74
N THR A 334 -4.56 9.69 8.46
CA THR A 334 -3.90 10.98 8.21
C THR A 334 -2.67 10.78 7.32
N ALA A 335 -2.54 11.63 6.30
CA ALA A 335 -1.34 11.84 5.50
C ALA A 335 -0.98 13.32 5.55
N GLN A 336 0.30 13.66 5.53
CA GLN A 336 0.76 15.05 5.52
C GLN A 336 1.77 15.23 4.40
N ALA A 337 1.49 16.18 3.49
CA ALA A 337 2.47 16.59 2.49
C ALA A 337 3.37 17.67 3.11
N VAL A 338 4.64 17.36 3.28
CA VAL A 338 5.66 18.28 3.77
C VAL A 338 6.48 18.79 2.58
N PRO A 339 6.49 20.11 2.31
CA PRO A 339 7.36 20.67 1.29
C PRO A 339 8.81 20.30 1.56
N ALA A 340 9.53 19.86 0.53
CA ALA A 340 10.97 19.69 0.65
C ALA A 340 11.68 21.06 0.56
N PRO A 341 12.86 21.22 1.19
CA PRO A 341 13.71 22.36 0.94
C PRO A 341 14.03 22.53 -0.55
N ASP A 342 14.27 23.76 -0.97
CA ASP A 342 14.86 24.10 -2.28
C ASP A 342 14.00 23.75 -3.51
N GLY A 343 12.68 23.62 -3.33
CA GLY A 343 11.75 23.35 -4.44
C GLY A 343 11.76 21.90 -4.93
N ALA A 344 12.42 21.00 -4.20
CA ALA A 344 12.28 19.58 -4.43
C ALA A 344 10.84 19.10 -4.16
N SER A 345 10.50 17.96 -4.74
CA SER A 345 9.19 17.34 -4.58
C SER A 345 8.88 17.02 -3.11
N PRO A 346 7.63 17.20 -2.65
CA PRO A 346 7.28 17.07 -1.25
C PRO A 346 7.50 15.64 -0.73
N THR A 347 7.76 15.51 0.57
CA THR A 347 7.69 14.23 1.27
C THR A 347 6.28 14.02 1.80
N VAL A 348 5.68 12.85 1.57
CA VAL A 348 4.39 12.51 2.18
C VAL A 348 4.61 11.64 3.40
N LEU A 349 4.26 12.17 4.57
CA LEU A 349 4.37 11.51 5.87
C LEU A 349 3.06 10.84 6.28
N LEU A 350 3.15 9.62 6.81
CA LEU A 350 2.02 8.86 7.34
C LEU A 350 2.36 8.25 8.70
N HIS A 351 1.54 8.54 9.70
CA HIS A 351 1.66 7.92 11.02
C HIS A 351 1.08 6.51 11.00
N ARG A 352 1.90 5.52 11.30
CA ARG A 352 1.53 4.10 11.29
C ARG A 352 1.95 3.40 12.56
N ALA A 353 1.49 2.16 12.70
CA ALA A 353 1.87 1.29 13.78
C ALA A 353 2.23 -0.09 13.24
N ALA A 354 3.35 -0.63 13.69
CA ALA A 354 3.79 -1.98 13.36
C ALA A 354 3.92 -2.86 14.61
N ARG A 355 3.78 -4.17 14.45
CA ARG A 355 3.99 -5.14 15.53
C ARG A 355 4.46 -6.46 14.96
N ARG A 356 5.55 -7.00 15.49
CA ARG A 356 5.98 -8.37 15.20
C ARG A 356 5.01 -9.36 15.84
N ILE A 357 4.42 -10.23 15.02
CA ILE A 357 3.47 -11.25 15.47
C ILE A 357 4.17 -12.58 15.69
N ALA A 358 5.05 -12.98 14.77
CA ALA A 358 5.73 -14.27 14.82
C ALA A 358 7.11 -14.20 14.16
N ARG A 359 8.01 -15.03 14.66
CA ARG A 359 9.22 -15.48 13.97
C ARG A 359 9.11 -16.99 13.82
N ALA A 360 9.26 -17.50 12.60
CA ALA A 360 8.97 -18.89 12.30
C ALA A 360 9.93 -19.47 11.26
N GLU A 361 10.15 -20.79 11.37
CA GLU A 361 10.67 -21.60 10.28
C GLU A 361 9.47 -22.17 9.51
N LEU A 362 9.35 -21.80 8.24
CA LEU A 362 8.33 -22.29 7.34
C LEU A 362 8.81 -23.58 6.68
N LEU A 363 7.96 -24.60 6.71
CA LEU A 363 8.17 -25.85 5.98
C LEU A 363 7.45 -25.74 4.64
N VAL A 364 8.20 -25.52 3.57
CA VAL A 364 7.66 -25.21 2.25
C VAL A 364 7.71 -26.46 1.35
N PRO A 365 6.58 -26.89 0.76
CA PRO A 365 6.52 -28.08 -0.10
C PRO A 365 6.97 -27.77 -1.53
N VAL A 366 8.19 -27.26 -1.70
CA VAL A 366 8.80 -27.13 -3.04
C VAL A 366 9.23 -28.52 -3.50
N LEU A 367 8.59 -29.05 -4.55
CA LEU A 367 8.96 -30.33 -5.16
C LEU A 367 10.09 -30.08 -6.17
N GLU A 368 11.24 -30.71 -5.98
CA GLU A 368 12.32 -30.71 -6.98
C GLU A 368 11.79 -31.28 -8.31
N GLY A 369 11.87 -30.50 -9.38
CA GLY A 369 11.81 -31.03 -10.76
C GLY A 369 10.45 -31.23 -11.41
N ARG A 370 9.38 -30.51 -11.02
CA ARG A 370 8.22 -30.33 -11.92
C ARG A 370 8.27 -28.94 -12.56
N PRO A 371 8.27 -28.82 -13.89
CA PRO A 371 7.85 -27.57 -14.51
C PRO A 371 6.37 -27.35 -14.19
N ALA A 372 5.97 -26.08 -14.10
CA ALA A 372 4.57 -25.68 -14.06
C ALA A 372 3.76 -26.28 -15.21
#